data_AF-A0A9Q2W1D9-F1
#
_entry.id   AF-A0A9Q2W1D9-F1
#
_cell.length_a   1.000
_cell.length_b   1.000
_cell.length_c   1.000
_cell.angle_alpha   90.00
_cell.angle_beta   90.00
_cell.angle_gamma   90.00
#
_symmetry.space_group_name_H-M   'P 1'
#
loop_
_entity.id
_entity.type
_entity.pdbx_description
1 polymer ?
#
loop_
_entity_poly.entity_id
_entity_poly.type
_entity_poly.pdbx_seq_one_letter_code
_entity_poly.pdbx_strand_id
1 'polypeptide(L)'
;MCTTPDAHHPRYLGYRATVQVGGGASEPEKSDEDRAAEAEERKAARRVLVANNKAWDAADDVRRDWITGLLQRKNAPKDAARFLAVALTCHAHTRHASGMVSASGLLGIESSGWERDTLSQWIEQHPAKGLHMSLAVVLAGFENTANREWWRTPDGDSRGYLGQLAAWGYPLSQVEKIAAGIQPDAESEDGEATPAE
;
A
#
# COMPACT_ATOMS: atom_id res chain seq x y z
N MET A 1 -13.47 59.27 5.30
CA MET A 1 -12.03 59.28 4.99
C MET A 1 -11.31 58.57 6.12
N CYS A 2 -10.46 57.60 5.80
CA CYS A 2 -9.71 56.83 6.81
C CYS A 2 -8.58 57.71 7.38
N THR A 3 -8.49 57.82 8.70
CA THR A 3 -7.63 58.79 9.42
C THR A 3 -6.29 58.22 9.86
N THR A 4 -5.95 56.97 9.50
CA THR A 4 -4.64 56.35 9.80
C THR A 4 -4.21 55.42 8.65
N PRO A 5 -3.59 55.96 7.59
CA PRO A 5 -3.11 55.18 6.46
C PRO A 5 -2.02 54.17 6.84
N ASP A 6 -1.20 54.50 7.85
CA ASP A 6 -0.02 53.72 8.26
C ASP A 6 -0.34 52.48 9.08
N ALA A 7 -1.60 52.32 9.53
CA ALA A 7 -2.05 51.16 10.30
C ALA A 7 -2.52 49.99 9.41
N HIS A 8 -2.50 50.15 8.08
CA HIS A 8 -3.00 49.14 7.16
C HIS A 8 -1.90 48.12 6.80
N HIS A 9 -1.77 47.07 7.60
CA HIS A 9 -0.90 45.94 7.27
C HIS A 9 -1.59 45.01 6.24
N PRO A 10 -1.02 44.77 5.05
CA PRO A 10 -1.62 43.87 4.08
C PRO A 10 -1.59 42.42 4.60
N ARG A 11 -2.77 41.78 4.68
CA ARG A 11 -2.92 40.37 5.10
C ARG A 11 -2.48 39.34 4.05
N TYR A 12 -2.19 39.80 2.84
CA TYR A 12 -1.55 39.00 1.80
C TYR A 12 -0.22 39.64 1.45
N LEU A 13 0.89 38.94 1.74
CA LEU A 13 2.16 39.20 1.06
C LEU A 13 1.96 38.85 -0.42
N GLY A 14 1.54 39.84 -1.21
CA GLY A 14 1.69 39.78 -2.65
C GLY A 14 3.18 39.71 -2.95
N TYR A 15 3.62 38.57 -3.48
CA TYR A 15 5.00 38.27 -3.84
C TYR A 15 5.53 39.29 -4.86
N ARG A 16 6.11 40.38 -4.37
CA ARG A 16 7.09 41.18 -5.11
C ARG A 16 8.24 41.50 -4.17
N ALA A 17 8.91 40.44 -3.72
CA ALA A 17 10.23 40.56 -3.13
C ALA A 17 11.14 41.22 -4.18
N THR A 18 11.74 42.35 -3.82
CA THR A 18 12.87 42.92 -4.52
C THR A 18 13.98 41.88 -4.53
N VAL A 19 14.17 41.19 -5.66
CA VAL A 19 15.29 40.28 -5.86
C VAL A 19 16.55 41.14 -5.89
N GLN A 20 17.24 41.16 -4.77
CA GLN A 20 18.62 41.60 -4.70
C GLN A 20 19.41 40.55 -5.48
N VAL A 21 19.80 40.87 -6.72
CA VAL A 21 20.71 40.03 -7.54
C VAL A 21 22.10 40.13 -6.90
N GLY A 22 22.28 39.43 -5.78
CA GLY A 22 23.57 39.10 -5.22
C GLY A 22 24.19 37.99 -6.08
N GLY A 23 25.44 38.20 -6.49
CA GLY A 23 26.15 37.35 -7.45
C GLY A 23 25.97 35.86 -7.17
N GLY A 24 25.39 35.16 -8.14
CA GLY A 24 25.34 33.71 -8.13
C GLY A 24 26.77 33.18 -8.09
N ALA A 25 27.13 32.55 -6.98
CA ALA A 25 28.15 31.52 -7.03
C ALA A 25 27.59 30.47 -8.01
N SER A 26 28.19 30.37 -9.20
CA SER A 26 27.91 29.29 -10.13
C SER A 26 28.10 27.97 -9.38
N GLU A 27 27.07 27.14 -9.36
CA GLU A 27 27.23 25.74 -8.95
C GLU A 27 28.43 25.17 -9.73
N PRO A 28 29.36 24.45 -9.07
CA PRO A 28 30.50 23.88 -9.76
C PRO A 28 30.00 23.02 -10.92
N GLU A 29 30.51 23.26 -12.14
CA GLU A 29 30.19 22.43 -13.30
C GLU A 29 30.58 20.97 -12.98
N LYS A 30 29.58 20.09 -12.93
CA LYS A 30 29.80 18.66 -12.72
C LYS A 30 30.60 18.07 -13.87
N SER A 31 31.62 17.29 -13.51
CA SER A 31 32.48 16.62 -14.49
C SER A 31 31.66 15.70 -15.40
N ASP A 32 32.19 15.40 -16.60
CA ASP A 32 31.58 14.39 -17.49
C ASP A 32 31.48 13.02 -16.81
N GLU A 33 32.43 12.68 -15.93
CA GLU A 33 32.45 11.46 -15.13
C GLU A 33 31.31 11.43 -14.09
N ASP A 34 31.09 12.53 -13.36
CA ASP A 34 29.97 12.64 -12.41
C ASP A 34 28.62 12.52 -13.13
N ARG A 35 28.51 13.11 -14.33
CA ARG A 35 27.30 13.02 -15.15
C ARG A 35 27.04 11.59 -15.65
N ALA A 36 28.10 10.85 -15.99
CA ALA A 36 28.01 9.45 -16.39
C ALA A 36 27.65 8.53 -15.21
N ALA A 37 28.28 8.73 -14.05
CA ALA A 37 27.98 7.97 -12.83
C ALA A 37 26.51 8.12 -12.42
N GLU A 38 26.01 9.35 -12.36
CA GLU A 38 24.59 9.58 -12.05
C GLU A 38 23.64 9.01 -13.11
N ALA A 39 24.05 8.96 -14.39
CA ALA A 39 23.23 8.35 -15.42
C ALA A 39 23.09 6.84 -15.20
N GLU A 40 24.16 6.16 -14.79
CA GLU A 40 24.11 4.75 -14.42
C GLU A 40 23.32 4.49 -13.13
N GLU A 41 23.47 5.35 -12.12
CA GLU A 41 22.64 5.29 -10.90
C GLU A 41 21.15 5.46 -11.21
N ARG A 42 20.79 6.46 -12.04
CA ARG A 42 19.40 6.66 -12.49
C ARG A 42 18.87 5.44 -13.25
N LYS A 43 19.67 4.84 -14.12
CA LYS A 43 19.28 3.62 -14.84
C LYS A 43 19.09 2.44 -13.89
N ALA A 44 20.00 2.26 -12.93
CA ALA A 44 19.91 1.22 -11.92
C ALA A 44 18.65 1.38 -11.05
N ALA A 45 18.40 2.59 -10.55
CA ALA A 45 17.19 2.93 -9.79
C ALA A 45 15.92 2.65 -10.61
N ARG A 46 15.90 3.00 -11.91
CA ARG A 46 14.77 2.70 -12.79
C ARG A 46 14.56 1.20 -12.98
N ARG A 47 15.64 0.40 -13.11
CA ARG A 47 15.53 -1.06 -13.23
C ARG A 47 14.87 -1.67 -11.99
N VAL A 48 15.31 -1.28 -10.79
CA VAL A 48 14.72 -1.73 -9.51
C VAL A 48 13.25 -1.31 -9.42
N LEU A 49 12.93 -0.07 -9.76
CA LEU A 49 11.54 0.43 -9.72
C LEU A 49 10.61 -0.35 -10.64
N VAL A 50 11.05 -0.68 -11.86
CA VAL A 50 10.27 -1.47 -12.81
C VAL A 50 10.11 -2.91 -12.32
N ALA A 51 11.18 -3.51 -11.79
CA ALA A 51 11.14 -4.86 -11.24
C ALA A 51 10.14 -4.96 -10.07
N ASN A 52 10.22 -4.03 -9.11
CA ASN A 52 9.31 -4.00 -7.95
C ASN A 52 7.86 -3.73 -8.35
N ASN A 53 7.61 -2.85 -9.34
CA ASN A 53 6.25 -2.65 -9.86
C ASN A 53 5.67 -3.92 -10.46
N LYS A 54 6.46 -4.62 -11.28
CA LYS A 54 6.02 -5.88 -11.89
C LYS A 54 5.79 -6.95 -10.82
N ALA A 55 6.67 -7.02 -9.81
CA ALA A 55 6.52 -7.94 -8.69
C ALA A 55 5.25 -7.63 -7.88
N TRP A 56 4.93 -6.34 -7.68
CA TRP A 56 3.72 -5.90 -6.97
C TRP A 56 2.47 -6.34 -7.70
N ASP A 57 2.38 -6.06 -9.01
CA ASP A 57 1.21 -6.43 -9.82
C ASP A 57 0.99 -7.96 -9.80
N ALA A 58 2.07 -8.75 -9.88
CA ALA A 58 1.97 -10.20 -9.80
C ALA A 58 1.56 -10.67 -8.40
N ALA A 59 2.03 -9.99 -7.34
CA ALA A 59 1.67 -10.32 -5.97
C ALA A 59 0.21 -10.00 -5.65
N ASP A 60 -0.39 -8.99 -6.28
CA ASP A 60 -1.80 -8.65 -6.09
C ASP A 60 -2.73 -9.83 -6.42
N ASP A 61 -2.50 -10.51 -7.55
CA ASP A 61 -3.31 -11.65 -7.95
C ASP A 61 -3.12 -12.84 -6.99
N VAL A 62 -1.86 -13.15 -6.65
CA VAL A 62 -1.52 -14.22 -5.69
C VAL A 62 -2.15 -13.97 -4.32
N ARG A 63 -2.16 -12.71 -3.86
CA ARG A 63 -2.76 -12.33 -2.57
C ARG A 63 -4.27 -12.49 -2.59
N ARG A 64 -4.94 -12.06 -3.66
CA ARG A 64 -6.40 -12.19 -3.82
C ARG A 64 -6.85 -13.64 -3.89
N ASP A 65 -6.10 -14.49 -4.60
CA ASP A 65 -6.36 -15.93 -4.65
C ASP A 65 -6.21 -16.56 -3.27
N TRP A 66 -5.15 -16.19 -2.53
CA TRP A 66 -4.95 -16.67 -1.17
C TRP A 66 -6.05 -16.20 -0.21
N ILE A 67 -6.50 -14.95 -0.31
CA ILE A 67 -7.61 -14.40 0.49
C ILE A 67 -8.91 -15.15 0.21
N THR A 68 -9.19 -15.44 -1.06
CA THR A 68 -10.36 -16.23 -1.46
C THR A 68 -10.30 -17.62 -0.80
N GLY A 69 -9.14 -18.28 -0.85
CA GLY A 69 -8.92 -19.55 -0.15
C GLY A 69 -9.03 -19.45 1.37
N LEU A 70 -8.60 -18.35 1.99
CA LEU A 70 -8.77 -18.08 3.42
C LEU A 70 -10.25 -18.01 3.80
N LEU A 71 -11.06 -17.31 3.02
CA LEU A 71 -12.48 -17.10 3.28
C LEU A 71 -13.34 -18.35 3.05
N GLN A 72 -12.85 -19.30 2.24
CA GLN A 72 -13.51 -20.59 2.02
C GLN A 72 -13.27 -21.60 3.16
N ARG A 73 -12.37 -21.32 4.10
CA ARG A 73 -12.10 -22.22 5.23
C ARG A 73 -13.35 -22.37 6.11
N LYS A 74 -13.41 -23.50 6.84
CA LYS A 74 -14.51 -23.77 7.77
C LYS A 74 -14.59 -22.71 8.88
N ASN A 75 -13.43 -22.35 9.43
CA ASN A 75 -13.29 -21.40 10.52
C ASN A 75 -12.43 -20.23 10.06
N ALA A 76 -12.86 -19.02 10.42
CA ALA A 76 -12.05 -17.82 10.28
C ALA A 76 -10.82 -17.87 11.22
N PRO A 77 -9.77 -17.07 10.95
CA PRO A 77 -8.65 -16.92 11.88
C PRO A 77 -9.10 -16.59 13.30
N LYS A 78 -8.41 -17.13 14.31
CA LYS A 78 -8.82 -17.00 15.72
C LYS A 78 -8.89 -15.54 16.18
N ASP A 79 -8.03 -14.69 15.64
CA ASP A 79 -7.93 -13.27 15.93
C ASP A 79 -8.65 -12.39 14.89
N ALA A 80 -9.47 -12.97 14.01
CA ALA A 80 -10.24 -12.23 13.00
C ALA A 80 -11.06 -11.07 13.59
N ALA A 81 -11.71 -11.29 14.74
CA ALA A 81 -12.48 -10.24 15.42
C ALA A 81 -11.59 -9.07 15.88
N ARG A 82 -10.37 -9.37 16.35
CA ARG A 82 -9.38 -8.35 16.70
C ARG A 82 -8.93 -7.57 15.47
N PHE A 83 -8.60 -8.27 14.37
CA PHE A 83 -8.24 -7.60 13.11
C PHE A 83 -9.37 -6.69 12.62
N LEU A 84 -10.62 -7.16 12.63
CA LEU A 84 -11.79 -6.34 12.26
C LEU A 84 -11.91 -5.10 13.14
N ALA A 85 -11.71 -5.22 14.46
CA ALA A 85 -11.76 -4.07 15.36
C ALA A 85 -10.68 -3.02 15.02
N VAL A 86 -9.47 -3.47 14.68
CA VAL A 86 -8.38 -2.57 14.25
C VAL A 86 -8.69 -1.96 12.89
N ALA A 87 -9.12 -2.77 11.91
CA ALA A 87 -9.45 -2.30 10.57
C ALA A 87 -10.57 -1.24 10.59
N LEU A 88 -11.62 -1.46 11.38
CA LEU A 88 -12.76 -0.55 11.43
C LEU A 88 -12.50 0.72 12.26
N THR A 89 -11.41 0.78 13.03
CA THR A 89 -11.05 1.96 13.84
C THR A 89 -9.84 2.70 13.28
N CYS A 90 -8.72 2.01 13.07
CA CYS A 90 -7.47 2.59 12.58
C CYS A 90 -7.45 2.77 11.06
N HIS A 91 -8.15 1.90 10.33
CA HIS A 91 -8.15 1.86 8.86
C HIS A 91 -9.54 2.13 8.28
N ALA A 92 -10.36 2.93 8.98
CA ALA A 92 -11.79 3.06 8.71
C ALA A 92 -12.15 3.49 7.27
N HIS A 93 -11.24 4.15 6.56
CA HIS A 93 -11.44 4.54 5.16
C HIS A 93 -11.55 3.33 4.22
N THR A 94 -10.93 2.18 4.54
CA THR A 94 -11.00 0.96 3.73
C THR A 94 -12.43 0.42 3.63
N ARG A 95 -13.29 0.68 4.63
CA ARG A 95 -14.72 0.35 4.60
C ARG A 95 -15.45 0.94 3.39
N HIS A 96 -15.04 2.13 2.95
CA HIS A 96 -15.68 2.87 1.88
C HIS A 96 -14.91 2.81 0.56
N ALA A 97 -13.78 2.10 0.54
CA ALA A 97 -12.99 1.93 -0.65
C ALA A 97 -13.74 1.04 -1.65
N SER A 98 -14.19 1.65 -2.73
CA SER A 98 -14.75 0.96 -3.88
C SER A 98 -13.67 0.75 -4.94
N GLY A 99 -13.75 -0.37 -5.65
CA GLY A 99 -12.81 -0.73 -6.69
C GLY A 99 -13.22 -2.01 -7.39
N MET A 100 -12.26 -2.69 -8.00
CA MET A 100 -12.51 -3.93 -8.74
C MET A 100 -12.76 -5.13 -7.82
N VAL A 101 -12.25 -5.10 -6.59
CA VAL A 101 -12.39 -6.22 -5.65
C VAL A 101 -13.67 -6.01 -4.83
N SER A 102 -14.56 -7.00 -4.86
CA SER A 102 -15.81 -7.00 -4.08
C SER A 102 -15.82 -8.14 -3.06
N ALA A 103 -16.54 -7.97 -1.97
CA ALA A 103 -16.69 -9.02 -0.98
C ALA A 103 -17.43 -10.24 -1.55
N SER A 104 -18.41 -10.01 -2.44
CA SER A 104 -19.12 -11.09 -3.14
C SER A 104 -18.17 -11.89 -4.03
N GLY A 105 -17.26 -11.22 -4.74
CA GLY A 105 -16.24 -11.86 -5.56
C GLY A 105 -15.29 -12.73 -4.73
N LEU A 106 -14.77 -12.19 -3.62
CA LEU A 106 -13.89 -12.93 -2.71
C LEU A 106 -14.57 -14.14 -2.04
N LEU A 107 -15.89 -14.09 -1.85
CA LEU A 107 -16.69 -15.19 -1.30
C LEU A 107 -17.22 -16.16 -2.37
N GLY A 108 -17.04 -15.86 -3.66
CA GLY A 108 -17.60 -16.63 -4.77
C GLY A 108 -19.13 -16.57 -4.83
N ILE A 109 -19.74 -15.48 -4.37
CA ILE A 109 -21.18 -15.25 -4.41
C ILE A 109 -21.52 -14.62 -5.75
N GLU A 110 -22.40 -15.26 -6.51
CA GLU A 110 -22.93 -14.68 -7.74
C GLU A 110 -23.73 -13.41 -7.43
N SER A 111 -23.32 -12.30 -8.05
CA SER A 111 -23.98 -11.01 -7.88
C SER A 111 -25.13 -10.88 -8.86
N SER A 112 -26.35 -10.73 -8.33
CA SER A 112 -27.56 -10.50 -9.14
C SER A 112 -27.95 -9.02 -9.24
N GLY A 113 -27.21 -8.12 -8.57
CA GLY A 113 -27.51 -6.70 -8.53
C GLY A 113 -26.45 -5.89 -7.77
N TRP A 114 -26.89 -4.88 -7.01
CA TRP A 114 -26.00 -4.09 -6.15
C TRP A 114 -25.34 -4.95 -5.08
N GLU A 115 -24.05 -4.68 -4.82
CA GLU A 115 -23.25 -5.45 -3.88
C GLU A 115 -23.92 -5.53 -2.50
N ARG A 116 -24.33 -4.37 -1.94
CA ARG A 116 -25.00 -4.29 -0.64
C ARG A 116 -26.19 -5.26 -0.54
N ASP A 117 -27.05 -5.28 -1.55
CA ASP A 117 -28.27 -6.08 -1.55
C ASP A 117 -27.94 -7.57 -1.65
N THR A 118 -26.96 -7.90 -2.50
CA THR A 118 -26.44 -9.27 -2.67
C THR A 118 -25.89 -9.80 -1.33
N LEU A 119 -25.03 -9.03 -0.66
CA LEU A 119 -24.43 -9.45 0.62
C LEU A 119 -25.46 -9.54 1.74
N SER A 120 -26.42 -8.61 1.80
CA SER A 120 -27.47 -8.58 2.82
C SER A 120 -28.40 -9.78 2.70
N GLN A 121 -28.84 -10.12 1.48
CA GLN A 121 -29.66 -11.32 1.25
C GLN A 121 -28.88 -12.60 1.55
N TRP A 122 -27.61 -12.67 1.12
CA TRP A 122 -26.79 -13.86 1.34
C TRP A 122 -26.55 -14.12 2.83
N ILE A 123 -26.32 -13.07 3.64
CA ILE A 123 -26.07 -13.25 5.07
C ILE A 123 -27.34 -13.65 5.85
N GLU A 124 -28.52 -13.20 5.43
CA GLU A 124 -29.80 -13.65 5.99
C GLU A 124 -30.00 -15.16 5.78
N GLN A 125 -29.56 -15.70 4.64
CA GLN A 125 -29.60 -17.13 4.35
C GLN A 125 -28.49 -17.92 5.07
N HIS A 126 -27.37 -17.28 5.42
CA HIS A 126 -26.19 -17.90 6.02
C HIS A 126 -25.74 -17.20 7.32
N PRO A 127 -26.57 -17.12 8.37
CA PRO A 127 -26.29 -16.32 9.55
C PRO A 127 -25.00 -16.72 10.29
N ALA A 128 -24.61 -18.00 10.22
CA ALA A 128 -23.37 -18.51 10.80
C ALA A 128 -22.09 -17.99 10.09
N LYS A 129 -22.22 -17.37 8.91
CA LYS A 129 -21.10 -16.86 8.11
C LYS A 129 -20.83 -15.37 8.31
N GLY A 130 -21.45 -14.73 9.32
CA GLY A 130 -21.29 -13.30 9.61
C GLY A 130 -19.83 -12.86 9.72
N LEU A 131 -18.99 -13.62 10.44
CA LEU A 131 -17.57 -13.29 10.57
C LEU A 131 -16.80 -13.36 9.24
N HIS A 132 -17.11 -14.34 8.39
CA HIS A 132 -16.48 -14.45 7.06
C HIS A 132 -16.93 -13.30 6.15
N MET A 133 -18.21 -12.94 6.21
CA MET A 133 -18.75 -11.79 5.48
C MET A 133 -18.08 -10.48 5.91
N SER A 134 -17.98 -10.23 7.21
CA SER A 134 -17.31 -9.03 7.74
C SER A 134 -15.83 -8.97 7.32
N LEU A 135 -15.12 -10.11 7.37
CA LEU A 135 -13.75 -10.19 6.86
C LEU A 135 -13.69 -9.88 5.36
N ALA A 136 -14.55 -10.49 4.54
CA ALA A 136 -14.53 -10.29 3.09
C ALA A 136 -14.71 -8.80 2.72
N VAL A 137 -15.62 -8.08 3.38
CA VAL A 137 -15.83 -6.64 3.15
C VAL A 137 -14.58 -5.83 3.50
N VAL A 138 -13.98 -6.07 4.66
CA VAL A 138 -12.77 -5.34 5.09
C VAL A 138 -11.58 -5.67 4.20
N LEU A 139 -11.37 -6.95 3.87
CA LEU A 139 -10.28 -7.40 3.01
C LEU A 139 -10.43 -6.84 1.58
N ALA A 140 -11.65 -6.83 1.02
CA ALA A 140 -11.91 -6.19 -0.26
C ALA A 140 -11.58 -4.68 -0.22
N GLY A 141 -11.92 -4.01 0.89
CA GLY A 141 -11.56 -2.62 1.14
C GLY A 141 -10.05 -2.38 1.08
N PHE A 142 -9.26 -3.18 1.80
CA PHE A 142 -7.79 -3.13 1.75
C PHE A 142 -7.25 -3.44 0.35
N GLU A 143 -7.78 -4.44 -0.35
CA GLU A 143 -7.34 -4.77 -1.71
C GLU A 143 -7.66 -3.66 -2.73
N ASN A 144 -8.70 -2.86 -2.49
CA ASN A 144 -9.02 -1.70 -3.33
C ASN A 144 -8.15 -0.47 -3.00
N THR A 145 -7.58 -0.37 -1.80
CA THR A 145 -6.61 0.68 -1.45
C THR A 145 -5.17 0.29 -1.73
N ALA A 146 -4.87 -1.01 -1.76
CA ALA A 146 -3.55 -1.57 -2.05
C ALA A 146 -3.06 -1.10 -3.43
N ASN A 147 -1.86 -0.52 -3.45
CA ASN A 147 -1.27 0.01 -4.66
C ASN A 147 0.27 0.04 -4.55
N ARG A 148 0.94 0.27 -5.67
CA ARG A 148 2.41 0.27 -5.77
C ARG A 148 3.09 1.31 -4.87
N GLU A 149 2.38 2.32 -4.37
CA GLU A 149 2.95 3.28 -3.41
C GLU A 149 3.27 2.64 -2.07
N TRP A 150 2.56 1.56 -1.68
CA TRP A 150 2.78 0.90 -0.40
C TRP A 150 4.20 0.37 -0.21
N TRP A 151 4.87 -0.11 -1.26
CA TRP A 151 6.28 -0.50 -1.13
C TRP A 151 7.25 0.67 -1.28
N ARG A 152 6.84 1.78 -1.94
CA ARG A 152 7.67 2.99 -2.05
C ARG A 152 7.70 3.78 -0.76
N THR A 153 6.54 3.91 -0.14
CA THR A 153 6.30 4.68 1.06
C THR A 153 5.41 3.87 2.02
N PRO A 154 5.97 2.84 2.71
CA PRO A 154 5.21 2.00 3.63
C PRO A 154 4.57 2.82 4.77
N ASP A 155 3.26 2.72 4.88
CA ASP A 155 2.41 3.45 5.82
C ASP A 155 1.76 2.52 6.87
N GLY A 156 0.82 3.03 7.66
CA GLY A 156 0.12 2.24 8.67
C GLY A 156 -0.78 1.15 8.06
N ASP A 157 -1.39 1.42 6.91
CA ASP A 157 -2.34 0.52 6.24
C ASP A 157 -1.61 -0.71 5.68
N SER A 158 -0.57 -0.47 4.87
CA SER A 158 0.27 -1.51 4.28
C SER A 158 0.89 -2.43 5.33
N ARG A 159 1.47 -1.86 6.40
CA ARG A 159 2.07 -2.63 7.51
C ARG A 159 1.03 -3.43 8.29
N GLY A 160 -0.08 -2.81 8.65
CA GLY A 160 -1.14 -3.47 9.42
C GLY A 160 -1.78 -4.61 8.63
N TYR A 161 -2.06 -4.38 7.36
CA TYR A 161 -2.70 -5.35 6.48
C TYR A 161 -1.79 -6.52 6.12
N LEU A 162 -0.65 -6.25 5.49
CA LEU A 162 0.28 -7.30 5.02
C LEU A 162 0.87 -8.07 6.20
N GLY A 163 1.14 -7.39 7.32
CA GLY A 163 1.57 -8.02 8.56
C GLY A 163 0.54 -8.99 9.12
N GLN A 164 -0.75 -8.63 9.08
CA GLN A 164 -1.82 -9.54 9.52
C GLN A 164 -1.98 -10.73 8.58
N LEU A 165 -1.91 -10.52 7.26
CA LEU A 165 -1.97 -11.64 6.30
C LEU A 165 -0.82 -12.62 6.54
N ALA A 166 0.40 -12.11 6.76
CA ALA A 166 1.56 -12.93 7.11
C ALA A 166 1.34 -13.74 8.39
N ALA A 167 0.76 -13.13 9.43
CA ALA A 167 0.41 -13.82 10.67
C ALA A 167 -0.63 -14.94 10.48
N TRP A 168 -1.47 -14.85 9.45
CA TRP A 168 -2.41 -15.90 9.05
C TRP A 168 -1.82 -16.94 8.08
N GLY A 169 -0.54 -16.80 7.75
CA GLY A 169 0.22 -17.75 6.93
C GLY A 169 0.26 -17.40 5.44
N TYR A 170 -0.03 -16.16 5.04
CA TYR A 170 0.23 -15.70 3.68
C TYR A 170 1.74 -15.48 3.47
N PRO A 171 2.38 -16.15 2.50
CA PRO A 171 3.80 -15.96 2.23
C PRO A 171 4.04 -14.66 1.47
N LEU A 172 4.41 -13.58 2.18
CA LEU A 172 4.73 -12.29 1.57
C LEU A 172 5.87 -12.42 0.55
N SER A 173 5.65 -11.93 -0.66
CA SER A 173 6.70 -11.71 -1.64
C SER A 173 7.68 -10.64 -1.17
N GLN A 174 8.84 -10.53 -1.83
CA GLN A 174 9.87 -9.56 -1.42
C GLN A 174 9.37 -8.11 -1.42
N VAL A 175 8.59 -7.73 -2.43
CA VAL A 175 8.04 -6.37 -2.53
C VAL A 175 6.97 -6.12 -1.46
N GLU A 176 6.18 -7.14 -1.10
CA GLU A 176 5.21 -7.05 -0.02
C GLU A 176 5.87 -7.02 1.37
N LYS A 177 7.04 -7.67 1.56
CA LYS A 177 7.84 -7.50 2.78
C LYS A 177 8.29 -6.06 2.95
N ILE A 178 8.77 -5.42 1.87
CA ILE A 178 9.14 -3.99 1.88
C ILE A 178 7.92 -3.13 2.26
N ALA A 179 6.76 -3.37 1.64
CA ALA A 179 5.52 -2.68 1.98
C ALA A 179 5.02 -2.96 3.41
N ALA A 180 5.31 -4.14 3.95
CA ALA A 180 5.02 -4.49 5.34
C ALA A 180 6.00 -3.83 6.33
N GLY A 181 6.98 -3.06 5.85
CA GLY A 181 8.04 -2.48 6.67
C GLY A 181 9.02 -3.51 7.24
N ILE A 182 9.03 -4.72 6.67
CA ILE A 182 9.96 -5.79 7.01
C ILE A 182 11.22 -5.57 6.18
N GLN A 183 12.37 -5.45 6.85
CA GLN A 183 13.64 -5.36 6.15
C GLN A 183 13.84 -6.64 5.34
N PRO A 184 14.08 -6.55 4.02
CA PRO A 184 14.43 -7.71 3.22
C PRO A 184 15.72 -8.30 3.78
N ASP A 185 15.74 -9.62 4.00
CA ASP A 185 17.00 -10.32 4.33
C ASP A 185 17.99 -10.02 3.20
N ALA A 186 19.18 -9.52 3.55
CA ALA A 186 20.30 -9.49 2.62
C ALA A 186 20.48 -10.93 2.15
N GLU A 187 20.37 -11.17 0.84
CA GLU A 187 20.51 -12.49 0.25
C GLU A 187 21.72 -13.20 0.87
N SER A 188 21.49 -14.30 1.58
CA SER A 188 22.56 -15.20 2.00
C SER A 188 23.17 -15.76 0.71
N GLU A 189 24.31 -15.21 0.30
CA GLU A 189 25.24 -15.82 -0.64
C GLU A 189 25.78 -17.12 -0.01
N ASP A 190 24.96 -18.18 0.02
CA ASP A 190 25.42 -19.51 0.41
C ASP A 190 25.17 -20.47 -0.74
N GLY A 191 26.22 -20.69 -1.50
CA GLY A 191 26.29 -21.69 -2.55
C GLY A 191 27.70 -22.00 -3.04
N GLU A 192 28.77 -21.56 -2.37
CA GLU A 192 30.12 -22.06 -2.65
C GLU A 192 30.38 -23.30 -1.78
N ALA A 193 30.00 -24.44 -2.32
CA ALA A 193 30.36 -25.75 -1.79
C ALA A 193 31.89 -25.87 -1.79
N THR A 194 32.50 -25.77 -0.61
CA THR A 194 33.89 -26.09 -0.38
C THR A 194 34.07 -27.61 -0.59
N PRO A 195 34.93 -28.08 -1.52
CA PRO A 195 35.23 -29.49 -1.60
C PRO A 195 36.15 -29.85 -0.42
N ALA A 196 35.72 -30.79 0.41
CA ALA A 196 36.54 -31.39 1.44
C ALA A 196 37.63 -32.25 0.78
N GLU A 197 38.88 -32.02 1.18
CA GLU A 197 40.03 -32.90 0.96
C GLU A 197 40.31 -33.71 2.24
#